data_AF-A0A2A2R7Q5-F1
#
_entry.id   AF-A0A2A2R7Q5-F1
#
_cell.length_a   1.000
_cell.length_b   1.000
_cell.length_c   1.000
_cell.angle_alpha   90.00
_cell.angle_beta   90.00
_cell.angle_gamma   90.00
#
_symmetry.space_group_name_H-M   'P 1'
#
loop_
_entity.id
_entity.type
_entity.pdbx_description
1 polymer ?
#
loop_
_entity_poly.entity_id
_entity_poly.type
_entity_poly.pdbx_seq_one_letter_code
_entity_poly.pdbx_strand_id
1 'polypeptide(L)'
;MPLPSRPTLWQLSCLVLAMLARVSAADAVVFYTEPNFQGEALRVEAGARVEDLATLQRANQQSWRGAISSVQIEGAARATVASAPGFRGERLEIAASIPDLYAQPMGGQTWDRAIAAIEVRGPTSAPPAPTYPDRGPGPVVVVPAPPPPPRVVIVEPPRPRIDRRTAERMVEHAFREVLDRPADPTGLRTYRERVMQEGWSQQEVIQQLQRSPEARAIQPEPAIRRMYQEVLGRDADPAGLAHYRAKWREGWTQGQIREDLRRSQEGRGRNIRESITRAYREVLGRDPDPAGMANYERQMREKGLTERDLRRALMNGDEYRQRQRR
;
A
#
# COMPACT_ATOMS: atom_id res chain seq x y z
N MET A 1 -50.61 17.17 45.49
CA MET A 1 -50.61 15.77 44.99
C MET A 1 -50.27 15.76 43.51
N PRO A 2 -49.04 15.38 43.15
CA PRO A 2 -48.73 14.76 41.86
C PRO A 2 -48.29 13.30 42.07
N LEU A 3 -48.67 12.44 41.13
CA LEU A 3 -48.34 11.02 41.07
C LEU A 3 -46.81 10.80 40.97
N PRO A 4 -46.22 9.82 41.68
CA PRO A 4 -44.94 9.24 41.31
C PRO A 4 -45.18 8.07 40.34
N SER A 5 -44.60 8.10 39.15
CA SER A 5 -44.74 6.99 38.19
C SER A 5 -43.44 6.69 37.45
N ARG A 6 -42.65 5.87 38.16
CA ARG A 6 -41.73 4.79 37.78
C ARG A 6 -40.75 4.97 36.59
N PRO A 7 -39.44 4.70 36.83
CA PRO A 7 -38.48 4.41 35.76
C PRO A 7 -38.68 2.96 35.26
N THR A 8 -38.35 2.65 34.00
CA THR A 8 -37.67 1.42 33.52
C THR A 8 -37.76 1.25 32.00
N LEU A 9 -36.60 1.15 31.35
CA LEU A 9 -36.22 0.08 30.41
C LEU A 9 -34.73 0.24 30.08
N TRP A 10 -33.90 0.13 31.12
CA TRP A 10 -32.63 -0.60 30.99
C TRP A 10 -32.92 -2.02 31.46
N GLN A 11 -32.30 -2.99 30.78
CA GLN A 11 -32.34 -4.45 30.99
C GLN A 11 -33.44 -5.21 30.22
N LEU A 12 -33.02 -5.76 29.06
CA LEU A 12 -33.10 -7.17 28.64
C LEU A 12 -32.74 -7.20 27.14
N SER A 13 -31.46 -7.13 26.76
CA SER A 13 -30.69 -8.37 26.58
C SER A 13 -29.18 -8.09 26.67
N CYS A 14 -28.62 -8.29 27.86
CA CYS A 14 -27.24 -8.77 27.97
C CYS A 14 -27.32 -10.29 28.02
N LEU A 15 -26.92 -10.99 26.95
CA LEU A 15 -26.43 -12.37 27.01
C LEU A 15 -26.00 -12.84 25.60
N VAL A 16 -24.78 -12.46 25.20
CA VAL A 16 -23.74 -13.48 25.04
C VAL A 16 -22.48 -12.90 25.67
N LEU A 17 -22.27 -13.36 26.90
CA LEU A 17 -21.00 -13.56 27.59
C LEU A 17 -19.75 -12.97 26.92
N ALA A 18 -19.08 -12.09 27.67
CA ALA A 18 -17.66 -12.25 27.88
C ALA A 18 -17.37 -13.69 28.35
N MET A 19 -17.27 -14.63 27.41
CA MET A 19 -16.50 -15.84 27.62
C MET A 19 -15.06 -15.45 27.35
N LEU A 20 -14.26 -15.46 28.41
CA LEU A 20 -12.90 -15.97 28.34
C LEU A 20 -12.92 -17.37 27.71
N ALA A 21 -13.05 -17.42 26.39
CA ALA A 21 -12.39 -18.43 25.61
C ALA A 21 -11.25 -17.67 24.95
N ARG A 22 -10.01 -17.98 25.36
CA ARG A 22 -8.92 -18.02 24.40
C ARG A 22 -9.44 -18.88 23.24
N VAL A 23 -10.10 -18.29 22.25
CA VAL A 23 -10.00 -18.81 20.89
C VAL A 23 -8.51 -18.72 20.66
N SER A 24 -7.82 -19.86 20.70
CA SER A 24 -6.46 -19.90 20.18
C SER A 24 -6.56 -19.23 18.82
N ALA A 25 -5.99 -18.05 18.65
CA ALA A 25 -5.94 -17.39 17.36
C ALA A 25 -5.37 -18.45 16.43
N ALA A 26 -6.21 -18.99 15.55
CA ALA A 26 -5.77 -20.01 14.63
C ALA A 26 -4.64 -19.39 13.82
N ASP A 27 -3.53 -20.12 13.70
CA ASP A 27 -2.38 -19.66 12.95
C ASP A 27 -2.85 -19.33 11.53
N ALA A 28 -2.77 -18.06 11.13
CA ALA A 28 -3.35 -17.58 9.88
C ALA A 28 -2.49 -16.48 9.27
N VAL A 29 -2.69 -16.23 7.98
CA VAL A 29 -2.05 -15.14 7.26
C VAL A 29 -3.13 -14.31 6.59
N VAL A 30 -3.10 -13.00 6.81
CA VAL A 30 -4.06 -12.05 6.25
C VAL A 30 -3.38 -11.23 5.15
N PHE A 31 -3.96 -11.25 3.96
CA PHE A 31 -3.48 -10.54 2.78
C PHE A 31 -4.36 -9.32 2.52
N TYR A 32 -3.73 -8.17 2.32
CA TYR A 32 -4.41 -6.88 2.22
C TYR A 32 -4.20 -6.24 0.86
N THR A 33 -5.21 -5.53 0.36
CA THR A 33 -5.15 -4.89 -0.96
C THR A 33 -4.35 -3.59 -0.99
N GLU A 34 -4.04 -3.03 0.17
CA GLU A 34 -3.23 -1.82 0.30
C GLU A 34 -2.02 -2.08 1.21
N PRO A 35 -0.97 -1.23 1.13
CA PRO A 35 0.12 -1.26 2.09
C PRO A 35 -0.34 -1.01 3.53
N ASN A 36 0.50 -1.39 4.50
CA ASN A 36 0.31 -1.21 5.93
C ASN A 36 -0.96 -1.84 6.51
N PHE A 37 -1.34 -3.02 5.98
CA PHE A 37 -2.47 -3.83 6.45
C PHE A 37 -3.83 -3.11 6.31
N GLN A 38 -4.02 -2.39 5.19
CA GLN A 38 -5.23 -1.61 4.90
C GLN A 38 -6.00 -2.17 3.70
N GLY A 39 -7.25 -1.72 3.54
CA GLY A 39 -8.12 -2.12 2.43
C GLY A 39 -8.87 -3.44 2.68
N GLU A 40 -9.25 -4.11 1.61
CA GLU A 40 -9.90 -5.42 1.70
C GLU A 40 -8.91 -6.47 2.21
N ALA A 41 -9.38 -7.38 3.07
CA ALA A 41 -8.55 -8.40 3.71
C ALA A 41 -9.01 -9.82 3.31
N LEU A 42 -8.07 -10.65 2.88
CA LEU A 42 -8.23 -12.08 2.65
C LEU A 42 -7.50 -12.83 3.74
N ARG A 43 -8.23 -13.44 4.67
CA ARG A 43 -7.68 -14.28 5.73
C ARG A 43 -7.55 -15.72 5.23
N VAL A 44 -6.36 -16.30 5.35
CA VAL A 44 -6.03 -17.68 4.96
C VAL A 44 -5.49 -18.43 6.17
N GLU A 45 -6.24 -19.44 6.62
CA GLU A 45 -5.90 -20.26 7.79
C GLU A 45 -4.77 -21.26 7.49
N ALA A 46 -4.01 -21.65 8.52
CA ALA A 46 -2.99 -22.69 8.41
C ALA A 46 -3.55 -24.02 7.88
N GLY A 47 -2.85 -24.60 6.91
CA GLY A 47 -3.27 -25.80 6.17
C GLY A 47 -4.04 -25.48 4.89
N ALA A 48 -4.45 -24.23 4.67
CA ALA A 48 -5.14 -23.83 3.45
C ALA A 48 -4.16 -23.56 2.29
N ARG A 49 -4.62 -23.91 1.08
CA ARG A 49 -3.88 -23.74 -0.17
C ARG A 49 -4.83 -23.19 -1.24
N VAL A 50 -4.40 -22.12 -1.89
CA VAL A 50 -5.08 -21.47 -3.02
C VAL A 50 -4.16 -21.52 -4.22
N GLU A 51 -4.53 -22.33 -5.21
CA GLU A 51 -3.68 -22.56 -6.39
C GLU A 51 -3.76 -21.43 -7.42
N ASP A 52 -4.87 -20.71 -7.50
CA ASP A 52 -5.03 -19.53 -8.34
C ASP A 52 -5.95 -18.51 -7.67
N LEU A 53 -5.41 -17.35 -7.31
CA LEU A 53 -6.20 -16.24 -6.75
C LEU A 53 -7.22 -15.66 -7.74
N ALA A 54 -7.11 -15.98 -9.04
CA ALA A 54 -8.11 -15.63 -10.03
C ALA A 54 -9.50 -16.17 -9.68
N THR A 55 -9.58 -17.31 -8.96
CA THR A 55 -10.83 -17.96 -8.60
C THR A 55 -11.55 -17.30 -7.43
N LEU A 56 -10.86 -16.44 -6.67
CA LEU A 56 -11.42 -15.73 -5.54
C LEU A 56 -11.83 -14.31 -5.95
N GLN A 57 -13.06 -13.93 -5.63
CA GLN A 57 -13.61 -12.60 -5.89
C GLN A 57 -13.61 -11.73 -4.64
N ARG A 58 -13.40 -10.44 -4.85
CA ARG A 58 -13.52 -9.37 -3.87
C ARG A 58 -14.94 -8.84 -3.79
N ALA A 59 -15.23 -8.00 -2.81
CA ALA A 59 -16.58 -7.43 -2.62
C ALA A 59 -17.05 -6.63 -3.85
N ASN A 60 -16.12 -6.08 -4.63
CA ASN A 60 -16.36 -5.35 -5.86
C ASN A 60 -16.40 -6.24 -7.12
N GLN A 61 -16.55 -7.56 -6.98
CA GLN A 61 -16.55 -8.56 -8.07
C GLN A 61 -15.24 -8.65 -8.88
N GLN A 62 -14.17 -7.96 -8.47
CA GLN A 62 -12.85 -8.10 -9.08
C GLN A 62 -12.09 -9.27 -8.44
N SER A 63 -11.11 -9.81 -9.16
CA SER A 63 -10.27 -10.88 -8.62
C SER A 63 -9.32 -10.40 -7.51
N TRP A 64 -8.94 -11.31 -6.62
CA TRP A 64 -7.82 -11.13 -5.69
C TRP A 64 -6.44 -11.15 -6.36
N ARG A 65 -6.32 -11.72 -7.58
CA ARG A 65 -5.08 -11.70 -8.35
C ARG A 65 -4.74 -10.28 -8.75
N GLY A 66 -3.49 -9.88 -8.52
CA GLY A 66 -3.05 -8.51 -8.82
C GLY A 66 -3.52 -7.46 -7.82
N ALA A 67 -4.11 -7.87 -6.69
CA ALA A 67 -4.69 -6.94 -5.72
C ALA A 67 -3.86 -6.79 -4.44
N ILE A 68 -2.98 -7.74 -4.11
CA ILE A 68 -2.33 -7.82 -2.79
C ILE A 68 -1.10 -6.90 -2.71
N SER A 69 -1.04 -6.08 -1.65
CA SER A 69 0.03 -5.12 -1.40
C SER A 69 0.65 -5.20 0.01
N SER A 70 0.02 -5.87 0.98
CA SER A 70 0.66 -6.19 2.27
C SER A 70 0.15 -7.51 2.87
N VAL A 71 0.93 -8.08 3.80
CA VAL A 71 0.69 -9.42 4.38
C VAL A 71 0.94 -9.41 5.88
N GLN A 72 -0.04 -9.76 6.69
CA GLN A 72 0.08 -9.87 8.14
C GLN A 72 0.06 -11.34 8.55
N ILE A 73 1.05 -11.77 9.34
CA ILE A 73 1.05 -13.09 9.96
C ILE A 73 0.40 -13.00 11.34
N GLU A 74 -0.48 -13.95 11.63
CA GLU A 74 -1.07 -14.18 12.94
C GLU A 74 -0.60 -15.52 13.49
N GLY A 75 -0.12 -15.52 14.73
CA GLY A 75 0.38 -16.72 15.40
C GLY A 75 1.74 -17.19 14.85
N ALA A 76 1.90 -18.50 14.68
CA ALA A 76 3.10 -19.17 14.19
C ALA A 76 2.98 -19.62 12.72
N ALA A 77 1.99 -19.10 11.98
CA ALA A 77 1.80 -19.42 10.57
C ALA A 77 2.97 -18.94 9.70
N ARG A 78 3.20 -19.64 8.60
CA ARG A 78 4.07 -19.21 7.50
C ARG A 78 3.32 -19.30 6.19
N ALA A 79 3.52 -18.34 5.31
CA ALA A 79 2.97 -18.39 3.96
C ALA A 79 4.07 -18.73 2.95
N THR A 80 3.77 -19.55 1.97
CA THR A 80 4.52 -19.64 0.72
C THR A 80 3.65 -19.05 -0.38
N VAL A 81 4.15 -18.02 -1.04
CA VAL A 81 3.45 -17.38 -2.16
C VAL A 81 4.22 -17.56 -3.46
N ALA A 82 3.51 -17.59 -4.58
CA ALA A 82 4.11 -17.71 -5.90
C ALA A 82 3.55 -16.68 -6.88
N SER A 83 4.37 -16.29 -7.87
CA SER A 83 3.99 -15.28 -8.86
C SER A 83 3.12 -15.80 -10.01
N ALA A 84 3.00 -17.13 -10.15
CA ALA A 84 2.11 -17.75 -11.13
C ALA A 84 1.22 -18.86 -10.50
N PRO A 85 0.06 -19.15 -11.11
CA PRO A 85 -0.85 -20.18 -10.63
C PRO A 85 -0.22 -21.57 -10.54
N GLY A 86 -0.70 -22.38 -9.59
CA GLY A 86 -0.18 -23.72 -9.32
C GLY A 86 1.25 -23.71 -8.77
N PHE A 87 1.61 -22.65 -8.01
CA PHE A 87 2.94 -22.47 -7.43
C PHE A 87 4.09 -22.48 -8.45
N ARG A 88 3.82 -22.00 -9.66
CA ARG A 88 4.82 -21.80 -10.73
C ARG A 88 5.47 -20.42 -10.58
N GLY A 89 6.59 -20.22 -11.27
CA GLY A 89 7.33 -18.96 -11.25
C GLY A 89 8.18 -18.77 -9.99
N GLU A 90 8.46 -17.50 -9.68
CA GLU A 90 9.19 -17.09 -8.48
C GLU A 90 8.37 -17.41 -7.23
N ARG A 91 9.07 -17.71 -6.13
CA ARG A 91 8.45 -18.07 -4.84
C ARG A 91 9.04 -17.25 -3.71
N LEU A 92 8.18 -16.87 -2.77
CA LEU A 92 8.57 -16.15 -1.56
C LEU A 92 7.99 -16.87 -0.35
N GLU A 93 8.86 -17.19 0.62
CA GLU A 93 8.44 -17.64 1.95
C GLU A 93 8.27 -16.40 2.84
N ILE A 94 7.05 -16.22 3.34
CA ILE A 94 6.66 -15.14 4.23
C ILE A 94 6.58 -15.74 5.64
N ALA A 95 7.65 -15.52 6.41
CA ALA A 95 7.75 -15.95 7.80
C ALA A 95 7.57 -14.79 8.81
N ALA A 96 7.38 -13.55 8.32
CA ALA A 96 7.02 -12.38 9.12
C ALA A 96 6.05 -11.48 8.35
N SER A 97 5.32 -10.63 9.08
CA SER A 97 4.43 -9.63 8.46
C SER A 97 5.20 -8.65 7.57
N ILE A 98 4.70 -8.42 6.36
CA ILE A 98 5.27 -7.53 5.36
C ILE A 98 4.29 -6.35 5.17
N PRO A 99 4.61 -5.15 5.68
CA PRO A 99 3.74 -4.00 5.55
C PRO A 99 3.69 -3.43 4.12
N ASP A 100 4.68 -3.72 3.27
CA ASP A 100 4.67 -3.26 1.87
C ASP A 100 5.41 -4.27 0.98
N LEU A 101 4.66 -4.93 0.09
CA LEU A 101 5.20 -5.88 -0.87
C LEU A 101 5.99 -5.21 -2.00
N TYR A 102 5.86 -3.90 -2.19
CA TYR A 102 6.69 -3.17 -3.16
C TYR A 102 8.16 -3.19 -2.76
N ALA A 103 8.45 -3.26 -1.46
CA ALA A 103 9.81 -3.38 -0.94
C ALA A 103 10.40 -4.80 -1.10
N GLN A 104 9.61 -5.79 -1.53
CA GLN A 104 10.05 -7.17 -1.73
C GLN A 104 10.41 -7.39 -3.19
N PRO A 105 11.70 -7.60 -3.53
CA PRO A 105 12.13 -7.74 -4.92
C PRO A 105 11.78 -9.12 -5.51
N MET A 106 11.53 -9.14 -6.81
CA MET A 106 11.28 -10.35 -7.61
C MET A 106 11.88 -10.17 -9.01
N GLY A 107 13.15 -10.57 -9.20
CA GLY A 107 13.78 -10.66 -10.54
C GLY A 107 13.66 -9.40 -11.43
N GLY A 108 13.86 -8.20 -10.86
CA GLY A 108 13.70 -6.92 -11.58
C GLY A 108 12.29 -6.30 -11.50
N GLN A 109 11.35 -7.00 -10.87
CA GLN A 109 10.03 -6.51 -10.45
C GLN A 109 9.93 -6.55 -8.91
N THR A 110 8.74 -6.33 -8.36
CA THR A 110 8.44 -6.43 -6.93
C THR A 110 7.29 -7.42 -6.70
N TRP A 111 7.11 -7.86 -5.46
CA TRP A 111 5.99 -8.73 -5.10
C TRP A 111 4.65 -8.00 -4.97
N ASP A 112 4.64 -6.66 -5.02
CA ASP A 112 3.40 -5.88 -5.07
C ASP A 112 2.55 -6.31 -6.26
N ARG A 113 1.32 -6.74 -5.99
CA ARG A 113 0.37 -7.22 -7.01
C ARG A 113 0.87 -8.43 -7.82
N ALA A 114 1.94 -9.10 -7.39
CA ALA A 114 2.51 -10.21 -8.13
C ALA A 114 2.01 -11.58 -7.65
N ILE A 115 1.43 -11.66 -6.44
CA ILE A 115 1.00 -12.92 -5.84
C ILE A 115 -0.17 -13.52 -6.63
N ALA A 116 -0.01 -14.78 -7.05
CA ALA A 116 -1.00 -15.54 -7.81
C ALA A 116 -1.43 -16.85 -7.11
N ALA A 117 -0.59 -17.43 -6.24
CA ALA A 117 -0.91 -18.62 -5.45
C ALA A 117 -0.41 -18.47 -4.01
N ILE A 118 -1.12 -19.08 -3.06
CA ILE A 118 -0.86 -18.97 -1.61
C ILE A 118 -0.99 -20.34 -0.95
N GLU A 119 -0.01 -20.73 -0.14
CA GLU A 119 -0.07 -21.87 0.77
C GLU A 119 0.29 -21.39 2.17
N VAL A 120 -0.57 -21.63 3.16
CA VAL A 120 -0.29 -21.29 4.56
C VAL A 120 -0.03 -22.56 5.35
N ARG A 121 1.08 -22.61 6.07
CA ARG A 121 1.48 -23.73 6.91
C ARG A 121 1.45 -23.30 8.38
N GLY A 122 0.97 -24.19 9.24
CA GLY A 122 1.05 -24.02 10.70
C GLY A 122 2.46 -24.29 11.24
N PRO A 123 2.68 -24.15 12.56
CA PRO A 123 3.96 -24.44 13.18
C PRO A 123 4.39 -25.88 12.84
N THR A 124 5.65 -26.04 12.46
CA THR A 124 6.26 -27.36 12.25
C THR A 124 6.19 -28.14 13.56
N SER A 125 5.19 -29.01 13.72
CA SER A 125 5.27 -30.05 14.73
C SER A 125 6.33 -31.04 14.26
N ALA A 126 7.37 -31.23 15.08
CA ALA A 126 8.27 -32.36 14.91
C ALA A 126 7.43 -33.65 14.93
N PRO A 127 7.79 -34.68 14.14
CA PRO A 127 7.02 -35.91 14.10
C PRO A 127 6.90 -36.52 15.51
N PRO A 128 5.73 -37.09 15.87
CA PRO A 128 5.55 -37.68 17.19
C PRO A 128 6.57 -38.80 17.40
N ALA A 129 7.28 -38.77 18.53
CA ALA A 129 8.17 -39.85 18.93
C ALA A 129 7.39 -41.17 19.04
N PRO A 130 8.00 -42.32 18.71
CA PRO A 130 7.33 -43.61 18.77
C PRO A 130 6.84 -43.91 20.19
N THR A 131 5.61 -44.38 20.30
CA THR A 131 4.99 -44.81 21.56
C THR A 131 5.61 -46.11 22.04
N TYR A 132 6.26 -46.09 23.20
CA TYR A 132 6.63 -47.31 23.93
C TYR A 132 5.47 -47.73 24.84
N PRO A 133 5.12 -49.03 24.91
CA PRO A 133 4.04 -49.50 25.77
C PRO A 133 4.44 -49.49 27.25
N ASP A 134 3.39 -49.26 28.04
CA ASP A 134 3.32 -49.05 29.48
C ASP A 134 4.09 -50.09 30.33
N ARG A 135 4.87 -49.60 31.30
CA ARG A 135 5.42 -50.39 32.40
C ARG A 135 5.20 -49.60 33.70
N GLY A 136 4.47 -50.23 34.62
CA GLY A 136 3.99 -49.68 35.89
C GLY A 136 5.07 -49.20 36.89
N PRO A 137 4.65 -48.80 38.11
CA PRO A 137 5.21 -47.65 38.81
C PRO A 137 6.56 -47.94 39.47
N GLY A 138 7.56 -47.13 39.13
CA GLY A 138 8.84 -47.01 39.85
C GLY A 138 8.81 -45.86 40.88
N PRO A 139 9.80 -45.80 41.79
CA PRO A 139 9.77 -44.98 42.99
C PRO A 139 9.68 -43.48 42.68
N VAL A 140 8.97 -42.75 43.54
CA VAL A 140 8.80 -41.29 43.47
C VAL A 140 10.16 -40.61 43.62
N VAL A 141 10.72 -40.18 42.49
CA VAL A 141 11.84 -39.24 42.46
C VAL A 141 11.25 -37.84 42.44
N VAL A 142 11.46 -37.08 43.52
CA VAL A 142 11.18 -35.63 43.51
C VAL A 142 12.23 -34.98 42.60
N VAL A 143 11.86 -34.78 41.34
CA VAL A 143 12.65 -33.99 40.39
C VAL A 143 12.58 -32.53 40.84
N PRO A 144 13.70 -31.86 41.16
CA PRO A 144 13.67 -30.43 41.44
C PRO A 144 13.07 -29.71 40.23
N ALA A 145 12.19 -28.73 40.48
CA ALA A 145 11.52 -27.99 39.42
C ALA A 145 12.56 -27.53 38.38
N PRO A 146 12.31 -27.78 37.07
CA PRO A 146 13.25 -27.38 36.03
C PRO A 146 13.49 -25.86 36.17
N PRO A 147 14.73 -25.38 35.94
CA PRO A 147 14.97 -23.95 35.89
C PRO A 147 13.95 -23.34 34.92
N PRO A 148 13.36 -22.16 35.24
CA PRO A 148 12.43 -21.52 34.33
C PRO A 148 13.09 -21.45 32.95
N PRO A 149 12.36 -21.78 31.86
CA PRO A 149 12.94 -21.75 30.54
C PRO A 149 13.60 -20.38 30.35
N PRO A 150 14.79 -20.31 29.71
CA PRO A 150 15.39 -19.03 29.39
C PRO A 150 14.31 -18.20 28.70
N ARG A 151 14.05 -16.98 29.19
CA ARG A 151 13.17 -16.06 28.47
C ARG A 151 13.71 -16.02 27.05
N VAL A 152 12.91 -16.49 26.10
CA VAL A 152 13.19 -16.28 24.68
C VAL A 152 13.07 -14.78 24.50
N VAL A 153 14.19 -14.08 24.66
CA VAL A 153 14.31 -12.73 24.14
C VAL A 153 14.23 -12.95 22.65
N ILE A 154 13.08 -12.64 22.06
CA ILE A 154 12.98 -12.50 20.62
C ILE A 154 13.97 -11.38 20.29
N VAL A 155 15.19 -11.76 19.94
CA VAL A 155 16.15 -10.84 19.34
C VAL A 155 15.57 -10.65 17.94
N GLU A 156 14.73 -9.63 17.82
CA GLU A 156 14.28 -9.11 16.53
C GLU A 156 15.53 -9.05 15.64
N PRO A 157 15.55 -9.71 14.47
CA PRO A 157 16.72 -9.62 13.59
C PRO A 157 17.03 -8.13 13.41
N PRO A 158 18.30 -7.70 13.50
CA PRO A 158 18.63 -6.29 13.44
C PRO A 158 18.01 -5.73 12.16
N ARG A 159 17.09 -4.77 12.31
CA ARG A 159 16.41 -4.12 11.18
C ARG A 159 17.47 -3.76 10.14
N PRO A 160 17.25 -4.06 8.85
CA PRO A 160 18.24 -3.74 7.83
C PRO A 160 18.60 -2.26 7.97
N ARG A 161 19.89 -1.96 8.15
CA ARG A 161 20.35 -0.58 8.35
C ARG A 161 19.99 0.22 7.10
N ILE A 162 19.02 1.12 7.23
CA ILE A 162 18.64 2.03 6.15
C ILE A 162 19.86 2.90 5.85
N ASP A 163 20.35 2.84 4.61
CA ASP A 163 21.48 3.66 4.20
C ASP A 163 21.10 5.13 4.14
N ARG A 164 22.11 6.00 4.23
CA ARG A 164 21.92 7.45 4.29
C ARG A 164 21.12 7.99 3.10
N ARG A 165 21.38 7.53 1.87
CA ARG A 165 20.71 8.04 0.67
C ARG A 165 19.24 7.62 0.63
N THR A 166 18.95 6.40 1.07
CA THR A 166 17.56 5.94 1.18
C THR A 166 16.81 6.70 2.26
N ALA A 167 17.42 6.93 3.43
CA ALA A 167 16.83 7.76 4.47
C ALA A 167 16.56 9.20 4.00
N GLU A 168 17.52 9.82 3.31
CA GLU A 168 17.35 11.18 2.76
C GLU A 168 16.19 11.24 1.76
N ARG A 169 16.07 10.27 0.84
CA ARG A 169 14.93 10.18 -0.10
C ARG A 169 13.58 10.03 0.61
N MET A 170 13.50 9.19 1.64
CA MET A 170 12.27 9.00 2.42
C MET A 170 11.84 10.30 3.10
N VAL A 171 12.80 11.03 3.68
CA VAL A 171 12.54 12.33 4.32
C VAL A 171 12.12 13.37 3.29
N GLU A 172 12.84 13.49 2.18
CA GLU A 172 12.48 14.41 1.09
C GLU A 172 11.08 14.15 0.55
N HIS A 173 10.72 12.87 0.37
CA HIS A 173 9.37 12.50 -0.06
C HIS A 173 8.33 12.89 0.98
N ALA A 174 8.57 12.63 2.26
CA ALA A 174 7.65 13.00 3.33
C ALA A 174 7.42 14.52 3.44
N PHE A 175 8.48 15.33 3.27
CA PHE A 175 8.36 16.80 3.24
C PHE A 175 7.56 17.29 2.04
N ARG A 176 7.80 16.70 0.85
CA ARG A 176 7.02 17.05 -0.36
C ARG A 176 5.55 16.66 -0.22
N GLU A 177 5.27 15.49 0.37
CA GLU A 177 3.91 15.01 0.63
C GLU A 177 3.12 15.95 1.55
N VAL A 178 3.72 16.36 2.67
CA VAL A 178 3.00 17.10 3.73
C VAL A 178 3.08 18.61 3.55
N LEU A 179 4.27 19.15 3.26
CA LEU A 179 4.57 20.58 3.30
C LEU A 179 4.76 21.20 1.92
N ASP A 180 4.75 20.39 0.86
CA ASP A 180 4.93 20.85 -0.52
C ASP A 180 6.24 21.59 -0.78
N ARG A 181 7.30 21.18 -0.08
CA ARG A 181 8.64 21.74 -0.22
C ARG A 181 9.70 20.67 0.02
N PRO A 182 10.93 20.83 -0.47
CA PRO A 182 12.04 20.00 -0.01
C PRO A 182 12.30 20.23 1.49
N ALA A 183 12.86 19.21 2.14
CA ALA A 183 13.35 19.34 3.50
C ALA A 183 14.46 20.39 3.55
N ASP A 184 14.40 21.29 4.53
CA ASP A 184 15.52 22.17 4.84
C ASP A 184 16.67 21.38 5.49
N PRO A 185 17.91 21.88 5.52
CA PRO A 185 19.06 21.13 6.03
C PRO A 185 18.88 20.60 7.48
N THR A 186 18.19 21.37 8.33
CA THR A 186 17.93 21.00 9.72
C THR A 186 16.89 19.89 9.80
N GLY A 187 15.77 20.03 9.10
CA GLY A 187 14.74 19.01 8.99
C GLY A 187 15.29 17.70 8.40
N LEU A 188 16.01 17.80 7.28
CA LEU A 188 16.61 16.63 6.61
C LEU A 188 17.54 15.87 7.56
N ARG A 189 18.44 16.56 8.25
CA ARG A 189 19.36 15.95 9.23
C ARG A 189 18.59 15.27 10.36
N THR A 190 17.62 15.96 10.95
CA THR A 190 16.87 15.49 12.13
C THR A 190 16.09 14.21 11.82
N TYR A 191 15.30 14.20 10.75
CA TYR A 191 14.48 13.03 10.42
C TYR A 191 15.32 11.89 9.85
N ARG A 192 16.40 12.18 9.11
CA ARG A 192 17.32 11.14 8.63
C ARG A 192 17.98 10.39 9.79
N GLU A 193 18.41 11.08 10.83
CA GLU A 193 18.97 10.45 12.03
C GLU A 193 17.96 9.51 12.69
N ARG A 194 16.67 9.89 12.76
CA ARG A 194 15.60 9.01 13.27
C ARG A 194 15.35 7.80 12.39
N VAL A 195 15.29 7.98 11.07
CA VAL A 195 15.13 6.88 10.11
C VAL A 195 16.29 5.88 10.22
N MET A 196 17.52 6.36 10.37
CA MET A 196 18.71 5.50 10.43
C MET A 196 18.94 4.85 11.80
N GLN A 197 18.71 5.57 12.91
CA GLN A 197 19.05 5.11 14.26
C GLN A 197 17.87 4.45 14.96
N GLU A 198 16.68 5.03 14.81
CA GLU A 198 15.45 4.55 15.46
C GLU A 198 14.62 3.66 14.52
N GLY A 199 15.00 3.57 13.23
CA GLY A 199 14.32 2.73 12.25
C GLY A 199 12.94 3.27 11.85
N TRP A 200 12.75 4.59 11.89
CA TRP A 200 11.50 5.21 11.45
C TRP A 200 11.23 4.93 9.96
N SER A 201 9.98 4.59 9.65
CA SER A 201 9.42 4.52 8.31
C SER A 201 9.12 5.91 7.75
N GLN A 202 8.95 5.99 6.43
CA GLN A 202 8.49 7.23 5.78
C GLN A 202 7.13 7.67 6.31
N GLN A 203 6.24 6.72 6.63
CA GLN A 203 4.91 7.01 7.16
C GLN A 203 4.99 7.65 8.56
N GLU A 204 5.91 7.22 9.41
CA GLU A 204 6.14 7.86 10.71
C GLU A 204 6.68 9.29 10.56
N VAL A 205 7.56 9.54 9.58
CA VAL A 205 8.01 10.90 9.24
C VAL A 205 6.83 11.75 8.77
N ILE A 206 5.97 11.22 7.88
CA ILE A 206 4.75 11.92 7.41
C ILE A 206 3.84 12.27 8.59
N GLN A 207 3.53 11.31 9.46
CA GLN A 207 2.66 11.55 10.62
C GLN A 207 3.24 12.60 11.56
N GLN A 208 4.55 12.58 11.79
CA GLN A 208 5.22 13.57 12.62
C GLN A 208 5.20 14.96 11.99
N LEU A 209 5.41 15.05 10.67
CA LEU A 209 5.30 16.30 9.92
C LEU A 209 3.86 16.84 9.92
N GLN A 210 2.83 16.00 9.74
CA GLN A 210 1.43 16.43 9.79
C GLN A 210 1.04 17.01 11.17
N ARG A 211 1.69 16.55 12.24
CA ARG A 211 1.49 17.07 13.60
C ARG A 211 2.31 18.35 13.89
N SER A 212 3.23 18.73 13.00
CA SER A 212 4.10 19.89 13.18
C SER A 212 3.32 21.22 13.14
N PRO A 213 3.84 22.29 13.78
CA PRO A 213 3.27 23.62 13.66
C PRO A 213 3.19 24.11 12.21
N GLU A 214 4.18 23.78 11.37
CA GLU A 214 4.20 24.17 9.96
C GLU A 214 3.03 23.56 9.19
N ALA A 215 2.78 22.26 9.33
CA ALA A 215 1.66 21.60 8.67
C ALA A 215 0.30 22.13 9.16
N ARG A 216 0.18 22.41 10.47
CA ARG A 216 -1.05 22.98 11.06
C ARG A 216 -1.32 24.42 10.62
N ALA A 217 -0.30 25.17 10.24
CA ALA A 217 -0.43 26.53 9.72
C ALA A 217 -0.93 26.56 8.26
N ILE A 218 -0.91 25.42 7.56
CA ILE A 218 -1.36 25.34 6.17
C ILE A 218 -2.88 25.48 6.11
N GLN A 219 -3.35 26.50 5.39
CA GLN A 219 -4.75 26.68 5.12
C GLN A 219 -5.18 25.73 3.99
N PRO A 220 -6.17 24.83 4.21
CA PRO A 220 -6.54 23.82 3.21
C PRO A 220 -7.05 24.43 1.90
N GLU A 221 -7.85 25.51 1.98
CA GLU A 221 -8.52 26.05 0.81
C GLU A 221 -7.57 26.71 -0.20
N PRO A 222 -6.65 27.62 0.20
CA PRO A 222 -5.61 28.13 -0.70
C PRO A 222 -4.69 27.02 -1.23
N ALA A 223 -4.35 26.04 -0.40
CA ALA A 223 -3.51 24.91 -0.81
C ALA A 223 -4.19 24.08 -1.92
N ILE A 224 -5.47 23.74 -1.75
CA ILE A 224 -6.23 22.98 -2.76
C ILE A 224 -6.35 23.76 -4.07
N ARG A 225 -6.64 25.06 -4.02
CA ARG A 225 -6.70 25.89 -5.24
C ARG A 225 -5.37 25.90 -5.99
N ARG A 226 -4.25 26.04 -5.27
CA ARG A 226 -2.91 25.95 -5.85
C ARG A 226 -2.69 24.59 -6.53
N MET A 227 -3.05 23.49 -5.86
CA MET A 227 -2.92 22.14 -6.43
C MET A 227 -3.75 21.94 -7.69
N TYR A 228 -4.98 22.49 -7.77
CA TYR A 228 -5.78 22.48 -8.99
C TYR A 228 -5.11 23.24 -10.13
N GLN A 229 -4.57 24.43 -9.85
CA GLN A 229 -3.87 25.22 -10.86
C GLN A 229 -2.60 24.52 -11.36
N GLU A 230 -1.79 23.97 -10.46
CA GLU A 230 -0.57 23.26 -10.82
C GLU A 230 -0.85 21.97 -11.62
N VAL A 231 -1.82 21.16 -11.16
CA VAL A 231 -2.07 19.82 -11.71
C VAL A 231 -3.05 19.82 -12.87
N LEU A 232 -4.06 20.69 -12.87
CA LEU A 232 -5.10 20.76 -13.91
C LEU A 232 -5.07 22.04 -14.75
N GLY A 233 -4.36 23.09 -14.32
CA GLY A 233 -4.27 24.35 -15.07
C GLY A 233 -5.53 25.21 -14.99
N ARG A 234 -6.37 24.99 -13.97
CA ARG A 234 -7.61 25.73 -13.75
C ARG A 234 -7.88 25.91 -12.26
N ASP A 235 -8.83 26.78 -11.93
CA ASP A 235 -9.31 26.91 -10.56
C ASP A 235 -10.18 25.71 -10.14
N ALA A 236 -10.13 25.42 -8.84
CA ALA A 236 -11.03 24.47 -8.22
C ALA A 236 -12.46 25.01 -8.25
N ASP A 237 -13.39 24.23 -8.80
CA ASP A 237 -14.82 24.51 -8.69
C ASP A 237 -15.33 24.23 -7.26
N PRO A 238 -16.52 24.74 -6.87
CA PRO A 238 -17.02 24.57 -5.51
C PRO A 238 -17.17 23.11 -5.05
N ALA A 239 -17.53 22.20 -5.97
CA ALA A 239 -17.72 20.79 -5.65
C ALA A 239 -16.38 20.09 -5.43
N GLY A 240 -15.41 20.33 -6.31
CA GLY A 240 -14.04 19.82 -6.20
C GLY A 240 -13.33 20.35 -4.94
N LEU A 241 -13.51 21.62 -4.62
CA LEU A 241 -12.98 22.21 -3.39
C LEU A 241 -13.58 21.56 -2.14
N ALA A 242 -14.90 21.36 -2.12
CA ALA A 242 -15.58 20.67 -1.02
C ALA A 242 -15.12 19.21 -0.87
N HIS A 243 -14.94 18.50 -1.99
CA HIS A 243 -14.43 17.13 -2.02
C HIS A 243 -13.05 17.01 -1.37
N TYR A 244 -12.07 17.80 -1.83
CA TYR A 244 -10.71 17.71 -1.28
C TYR A 244 -10.59 18.33 0.12
N ARG A 245 -11.47 19.26 0.51
CA ARG A 245 -11.59 19.69 1.92
C ARG A 245 -12.09 18.57 2.83
N ALA A 246 -12.87 17.62 2.33
CA ALA A 246 -13.24 16.41 3.08
C ALA A 246 -12.03 15.47 3.21
N LYS A 247 -11.33 15.19 2.11
CA LYS A 247 -10.10 14.37 2.10
C LYS A 247 -9.00 14.92 3.01
N TRP A 248 -8.81 16.23 3.02
CA TRP A 248 -7.89 16.88 3.96
C TRP A 248 -8.24 16.60 5.43
N ARG A 249 -9.54 16.62 5.78
CA ARG A 249 -10.02 16.29 7.15
C ARG A 249 -9.86 14.81 7.49
N GLU A 250 -9.90 13.94 6.49
CA GLU A 250 -9.59 12.51 6.62
C GLU A 250 -8.07 12.24 6.77
N GLY A 251 -7.23 13.28 6.76
CA GLY A 251 -5.78 13.17 6.96
C GLY A 251 -4.98 12.98 5.68
N TRP A 252 -5.57 13.23 4.51
CA TRP A 252 -4.83 13.17 3.25
C TRP A 252 -3.71 14.21 3.19
N THR A 253 -2.56 13.80 2.66
CA THR A 253 -1.43 14.70 2.40
C THR A 253 -1.70 15.55 1.15
N GLN A 254 -0.95 16.65 0.99
CA GLN A 254 -1.00 17.44 -0.25
C GLN A 254 -0.56 16.60 -1.45
N GLY A 255 0.46 15.76 -1.28
CA GLY A 255 0.93 14.83 -2.31
C GLY A 255 -0.13 13.84 -2.77
N GLN A 256 -0.88 13.25 -1.84
CA GLN A 256 -2.01 12.37 -2.15
C GLN A 256 -3.11 13.08 -2.95
N ILE A 257 -3.45 14.33 -2.58
CA ILE A 257 -4.44 15.13 -3.33
C ILE A 257 -3.94 15.40 -4.76
N ARG A 258 -2.67 15.75 -4.94
CA ARG A 258 -2.09 15.94 -6.29
C ARG A 258 -2.07 14.67 -7.12
N GLU A 259 -1.72 13.54 -6.53
CA GLU A 259 -1.74 12.24 -7.21
C GLU A 259 -3.16 11.91 -7.68
N ASP A 260 -4.16 12.10 -6.82
CA ASP A 260 -5.55 11.85 -7.16
C ASP A 260 -6.05 12.77 -8.27
N LEU A 261 -5.74 14.08 -8.20
CA LEU A 261 -6.02 15.03 -9.27
C LEU A 261 -5.36 14.60 -10.59
N ARG A 262 -4.11 14.14 -10.57
CA ARG A 262 -3.39 13.67 -11.77
C ARG A 262 -4.03 12.41 -12.35
N ARG A 263 -4.52 11.51 -11.49
CA ARG A 263 -5.21 10.26 -11.85
C ARG A 263 -6.66 10.45 -12.27
N SER A 264 -7.25 11.61 -11.98
CA SER A 264 -8.62 11.95 -12.40
C SER A 264 -8.76 11.92 -13.93
N GLN A 265 -9.99 11.83 -14.43
CA GLN A 265 -10.27 11.89 -15.86
C GLN A 265 -9.73 13.17 -16.50
N GLU A 266 -9.85 14.29 -15.79
CA GLU A 266 -9.36 15.58 -16.24
C GLU A 266 -7.82 15.64 -16.27
N GLY A 267 -7.17 15.16 -15.20
CA GLY A 267 -5.71 15.08 -15.12
C GLY A 267 -5.12 14.17 -16.20
N ARG A 268 -5.75 13.02 -16.45
CA ARG A 268 -5.37 12.14 -17.59
C ARG A 268 -5.56 12.86 -18.93
N GLY A 269 -6.67 13.58 -19.10
CA GLY A 269 -6.93 14.37 -20.29
C GLY A 269 -5.87 15.43 -20.54
N ARG A 270 -5.47 16.17 -19.50
CA ARG A 270 -4.40 17.16 -19.58
C ARG A 270 -3.05 16.53 -19.93
N ASN A 271 -2.67 15.45 -19.25
CA ASN A 271 -1.43 14.72 -19.54
C ASN A 271 -1.37 14.24 -21.00
N ILE A 272 -2.49 13.74 -21.53
CA ILE A 272 -2.60 13.35 -22.94
C ILE A 272 -2.33 14.54 -23.85
N ARG A 273 -3.00 15.69 -23.64
CA ARG A 273 -2.78 16.90 -24.46
C ARG A 273 -1.33 17.39 -24.39
N GLU A 274 -0.74 17.41 -23.20
CA GLU A 274 0.66 17.80 -23.03
C GLU A 274 1.62 16.85 -23.75
N SER A 275 1.37 15.54 -23.69
CA SER A 275 2.17 14.54 -24.42
C SER A 275 2.06 14.71 -25.94
N ILE A 276 0.87 15.05 -26.44
CA ILE A 276 0.66 15.34 -27.87
C ILE A 276 1.42 16.60 -28.28
N THR A 277 1.25 17.69 -27.53
CA THR A 277 1.96 18.96 -27.79
C THR A 277 3.47 18.75 -27.80
N ARG A 278 4.01 18.04 -26.81
CA ARG A 278 5.45 17.72 -26.73
C ARG A 278 5.91 16.91 -27.95
N ALA A 279 5.20 15.85 -28.31
CA ALA A 279 5.55 15.02 -29.45
C ALA A 279 5.54 15.81 -30.78
N TYR A 280 4.56 16.69 -30.97
CA TYR A 280 4.51 17.58 -32.14
C TYR A 280 5.69 18.56 -32.18
N ARG A 281 6.03 19.20 -31.07
CA ARG A 281 7.16 20.14 -31.00
C ARG A 281 8.49 19.45 -31.26
N GLU A 282 8.72 18.28 -30.67
CA GLU A 282 9.96 17.54 -30.83
C GLU A 282 10.13 16.96 -32.24
N VAL A 283 9.07 16.39 -32.83
CA VAL A 283 9.14 15.71 -34.13
C VAL A 283 8.95 16.68 -35.29
N LEU A 284 7.96 17.56 -35.21
CA LEU A 284 7.56 18.46 -36.30
C LEU A 284 8.02 19.91 -36.10
N GLY A 285 8.43 20.32 -34.90
CA GLY A 285 8.89 21.68 -34.64
C GLY A 285 7.76 22.72 -34.55
N ARG A 286 6.52 22.28 -34.39
CA ARG A 286 5.33 23.13 -34.28
C ARG A 286 4.36 22.58 -33.24
N ASP A 287 3.36 23.38 -32.88
CA ASP A 287 2.21 22.92 -32.09
C ASP A 287 1.22 22.11 -32.95
N PRO A 288 0.46 21.18 -32.32
CA PRO A 288 -0.64 20.50 -32.98
C PRO A 288 -1.74 21.50 -33.33
N ASP A 289 -2.32 21.36 -34.51
CA ASP A 289 -3.57 22.04 -34.85
C ASP A 289 -4.76 21.42 -34.08
N PRO A 290 -5.91 22.11 -33.97
CA PRO A 290 -7.05 21.62 -33.21
C PRO A 290 -7.57 20.24 -33.65
N ALA A 291 -7.54 19.94 -34.95
CA ALA A 291 -8.00 18.67 -35.49
C ALA A 291 -7.04 17.53 -35.15
N GLY A 292 -5.73 17.77 -35.27
CA GLY A 292 -4.67 16.86 -34.87
C GLY A 292 -4.71 16.55 -33.38
N MET A 293 -4.85 17.59 -32.54
CA MET A 293 -5.01 17.43 -31.09
C MET A 293 -6.22 16.53 -30.76
N ALA A 294 -7.40 16.87 -31.28
CA ALA A 294 -8.62 16.10 -31.00
C ALA A 294 -8.54 14.66 -31.51
N ASN A 295 -7.91 14.43 -32.66
CA ASN A 295 -7.74 13.10 -33.24
C ASN A 295 -6.83 12.21 -32.38
N TYR A 296 -5.67 12.71 -31.97
CA TYR A 296 -4.74 11.94 -31.15
C TYR A 296 -5.23 11.81 -29.71
N GLU A 297 -5.88 12.83 -29.14
CA GLU A 297 -6.49 12.71 -27.81
C GLU A 297 -7.52 11.57 -27.77
N ARG A 298 -8.39 11.48 -28.79
CA ARG A 298 -9.34 10.38 -28.93
C ARG A 298 -8.64 9.03 -29.05
N GLN A 299 -7.62 8.92 -29.90
CA GLN A 299 -6.89 7.67 -30.10
C GLN A 299 -6.13 7.21 -28.83
N MET A 300 -5.53 8.14 -28.09
CA MET A 300 -4.85 7.82 -26.83
C MET A 300 -5.83 7.41 -25.73
N ARG A 301 -7.02 8.03 -25.68
CA ARG A 301 -8.07 7.68 -24.71
C ARG A 301 -8.76 6.35 -25.00
N GLU A 302 -9.13 6.11 -26.27
CA GLU A 302 -10.02 5.01 -26.64
C GLU A 302 -9.27 3.79 -27.17
N LYS A 303 -8.17 4.01 -27.90
CA LYS A 303 -7.44 2.94 -28.59
C LYS A 303 -6.12 2.56 -27.90
N GLY A 304 -5.81 3.17 -26.76
CA GLY A 304 -4.60 2.90 -26.01
C GLY A 304 -3.31 3.31 -26.73
N LEU A 305 -3.39 4.27 -27.65
CA LEU A 305 -2.22 4.78 -28.37
C LEU A 305 -1.21 5.39 -27.39
N THR A 306 0.05 4.96 -27.45
CA THR A 306 1.10 5.49 -26.56
C THR A 306 1.78 6.72 -27.16
N GLU A 307 2.45 7.54 -26.34
CA GLU A 307 3.28 8.66 -26.84
C GLU A 307 4.35 8.19 -27.83
N ARG A 308 4.88 6.96 -27.65
CA ARG A 308 5.83 6.35 -28.58
C ARG A 308 5.19 6.08 -29.95
N ASP A 309 3.97 5.56 -29.95
CA ASP A 309 3.23 5.27 -31.19
C ASP A 309 2.84 6.56 -31.90
N LEU A 310 2.44 7.60 -31.14
CA LEU A 310 2.24 8.95 -31.65
C LEU A 310 3.49 9.48 -32.35
N ARG A 311 4.64 9.48 -31.66
CA ARG A 311 5.91 9.95 -32.25
C ARG A 311 6.24 9.21 -33.55
N ARG A 312 6.02 7.90 -33.59
CA ARG A 312 6.21 7.08 -34.80
C ARG A 312 5.27 7.48 -35.93
N ALA A 313 3.99 7.70 -35.62
CA ALA A 313 3.00 8.15 -36.60
C ALA A 313 3.38 9.51 -37.20
N LEU A 314 3.85 10.44 -36.37
CA LEU A 314 4.32 11.76 -36.82
C LEU A 314 5.56 11.66 -37.73
N MET A 315 6.54 10.82 -37.37
CA MET A 315 7.75 10.60 -38.18
C MET A 315 7.47 9.97 -39.55
N ASN A 316 6.48 9.08 -39.63
CA ASN A 316 6.10 8.41 -40.89
C ASN A 316 5.20 9.27 -41.78
N GLY A 317 4.62 10.34 -41.23
CA GLY A 317 3.73 11.25 -41.95
C GLY A 317 4.39 11.97 -43.11
N ASP A 318 3.58 12.41 -44.08
CA ASP A 318 4.05 13.19 -45.23
C ASP A 318 4.73 14.49 -44.79
N GLU A 319 4.25 15.09 -43.71
CA GLU A 319 4.78 16.36 -43.17
C GLU A 319 6.23 16.24 -42.70
N TYR A 320 6.58 15.19 -41.94
CA TYR A 320 7.95 14.95 -41.52
C TYR A 320 8.87 14.66 -42.72
N ARG A 321 8.38 13.88 -43.70
CA ARG A 321 9.11 13.59 -44.95
C ARG A 321 9.37 14.84 -45.79
N GLN A 322 8.44 15.80 -45.81
CA GLN A 322 8.62 17.08 -46.50
C GLN A 322 9.63 17.98 -45.79
N ARG A 323 9.67 17.95 -44.45
CA ARG A 323 10.67 18.70 -43.67
C ARG A 323 12.10 18.18 -43.90
N GLN A 324 12.29 16.86 -43.96
CA GLN A 324 13.62 16.26 -44.21
C GLN A 324 14.19 16.52 -45.61
N ARG A 325 13.38 17.03 -46.55
CA ARG A 325 13.79 17.35 -47.93
C ARG A 325 14.18 18.82 -48.13
N ARG A 326 14.05 19.65 -47.09
CA ARG A 326 14.42 21.07 -47.08
C ARG A 326 15.70 21.26 -46.29
#